data_AF-A0A1B8EAG5-F1
#
_entry.id   AF-A0A1B8EAG5-F1
#
_cell.length_a   1.000
_cell.length_b   1.000
_cell.length_c   1.000
_cell.angle_alpha   90.00
_cell.angle_beta   90.00
_cell.angle_gamma   90.00
#
_symmetry.space_group_name_H-M   'P 1'
#
loop_
_entity.id
_entity.type
_entity.pdbx_description
1 polymer ?
#
loop_
_entity_poly.entity_id
_entity_poly.type
_entity_poly.pdbx_seq_one_letter_code
_entity_poly.pdbx_strand_id
1 'polypeptide(L)'
;MEKKRSFSSGDRRSRSRSASADQTANEASQAAITHDGAVTHVSPLASLSPPRPSATLRTGPSTNELMEREQGIVDAMLLRFKNIIELATTNKGDVTAEVAAAQAFQTNVETQALIRAAQDLLSLTREMKELWLFGPLRGLGEGEEGDSIDDNSKRVVEMVEAMIEERTRRET
;
A
#
# COMPACT_ATOMS: atom_id res chain seq x y z
N MET A 1 8.91 21.30 72.17
CA MET A 1 9.60 22.57 71.86
C MET A 1 9.80 22.66 70.36
N GLU A 2 9.06 23.58 69.75
CA GLU A 2 9.10 23.93 68.33
C GLU A 2 10.48 24.41 67.88
N LYS A 3 10.83 24.16 66.61
CA LYS A 3 11.74 25.06 65.91
C LYS A 3 11.36 25.18 64.44
N LYS A 4 10.44 26.12 64.19
CA LYS A 4 10.20 26.75 62.88
C LYS A 4 11.51 27.40 62.41
N ARG A 5 11.90 27.14 61.15
CA ARG A 5 12.77 28.05 60.41
C ARG A 5 12.15 28.31 59.04
N SER A 6 11.58 29.49 58.95
CA SER A 6 11.25 30.22 57.74
C SER A 6 12.47 30.41 56.84
N PHE A 7 12.30 30.19 55.54
CA PHE A 7 13.19 30.75 54.52
C PHE A 7 12.41 31.58 53.51
N SER A 8 13.01 32.73 53.23
CA SER A 8 12.50 33.91 52.55
C SER A 8 12.65 33.79 51.03
N SER A 9 11.63 34.30 50.34
CA SER A 9 11.65 35.13 49.13
C SER A 9 12.95 35.25 48.33
N GLY A 10 12.85 34.93 47.04
CA GLY A 10 13.68 35.56 46.01
C GLY A 10 14.06 34.64 44.86
N ASP A 11 13.22 34.52 43.82
CA ASP A 11 13.77 34.44 42.45
C ASP A 11 12.74 34.90 41.41
N ARG A 12 12.89 36.14 40.94
CA ARG A 12 12.15 36.68 39.80
C ARG A 12 12.91 36.29 38.53
N ARG A 13 12.55 35.16 37.92
CA ARG A 13 12.98 34.84 36.55
C ARG A 13 12.17 35.64 35.53
N SER A 14 12.76 36.73 35.06
CA SER A 14 12.35 37.44 33.86
C SER A 14 12.46 36.51 32.65
N ARG A 15 11.32 36.05 32.13
CA ARG A 15 11.21 35.32 30.86
C ARG A 15 11.10 36.35 29.74
N SER A 16 12.21 36.63 29.07
CA SER A 16 12.24 37.35 27.80
C SER A 16 11.58 36.45 26.74
N ARG A 17 10.30 36.69 26.43
CA ARG A 17 9.62 36.08 25.28
C ARG A 17 10.17 36.74 24.01
N SER A 18 10.84 35.93 23.19
CA SER A 18 11.37 36.29 21.88
C SER A 18 10.25 36.66 20.91
N ALA A 19 10.22 37.92 20.48
CA ALA A 19 9.27 38.51 19.52
C ALA A 19 9.48 38.06 18.05
N SER A 20 10.01 36.85 17.82
CA SER A 20 10.42 36.38 16.48
C SER A 20 9.40 35.45 15.82
N ALA A 21 8.42 34.92 16.56
CA ALA A 21 7.44 33.98 16.02
C ALA A 21 6.17 34.66 15.48
N ASP A 22 5.83 35.85 15.99
CA ASP A 22 4.63 36.57 15.55
C ASP A 22 4.83 37.33 14.23
N GLN A 23 6.08 37.56 13.81
CA GLN A 23 6.37 38.31 12.60
C GLN A 23 6.14 37.48 11.32
N THR A 24 6.37 36.16 11.39
CA THR A 24 6.20 35.23 10.25
C THR A 24 4.74 34.91 9.95
N ALA A 25 3.84 35.05 10.93
CA ALA A 25 2.40 34.82 10.72
C ALA A 25 1.71 36.00 10.00
N ASN A 26 2.23 37.22 10.17
CA ASN A 26 1.65 38.42 9.57
C ASN A 26 2.05 38.58 8.09
N GLU A 27 3.25 38.13 7.70
CA GLU A 27 3.68 38.14 6.28
C GLU A 27 2.91 37.14 5.42
N ALA A 28 2.57 35.96 5.97
CA ALA A 28 1.78 34.96 5.25
C ALA A 28 0.32 35.40 4.99
N SER A 29 -0.23 36.27 5.85
CA SER A 29 -1.59 36.79 5.70
C SER A 29 -1.70 37.90 4.65
N GLN A 30 -0.60 38.60 4.33
CA GLN A 30 -0.59 39.71 3.37
C GLN A 30 -0.33 39.25 1.92
N ALA A 31 0.19 38.03 1.70
CA ALA A 31 0.41 37.49 0.36
C ALA A 31 -0.85 36.93 -0.33
N ALA A 32 -1.97 36.82 0.39
CA ALA A 32 -3.22 36.23 -0.15
C ALA A 32 -4.20 37.26 -0.73
N ILE A 33 -3.93 38.56 -0.61
CA ILE A 33 -4.85 39.63 -1.05
C ILE A 33 -4.18 40.49 -2.13
N THR A 34 -3.76 39.89 -3.22
CA THR A 34 -3.58 40.59 -4.51
C THR A 34 -3.68 39.57 -5.64
N HIS A 35 -4.89 39.39 -6.20
CA HIS A 35 -4.96 39.15 -7.63
C HIS A 35 -6.23 39.77 -8.20
N ASP A 36 -5.94 40.78 -9.01
CA ASP A 36 -6.81 41.65 -9.79
C ASP A 36 -7.50 40.90 -10.94
N GLY A 37 -8.60 41.47 -11.41
CA GLY A 37 -9.57 40.82 -12.27
C GLY A 37 -9.08 40.49 -13.68
N ALA A 38 -9.51 39.34 -14.18
CA ALA A 38 -9.57 39.04 -15.61
C ALA A 38 -10.88 38.31 -15.92
N VAL A 39 -11.80 39.04 -16.55
CA VAL A 39 -13.01 38.51 -17.18
C VAL A 39 -12.58 37.64 -18.38
N THR A 40 -13.05 36.40 -18.49
CA THR A 40 -13.13 35.70 -19.78
C THR A 40 -14.13 34.52 -19.77
N HIS A 41 -15.12 34.65 -20.65
CA HIS A 41 -15.86 33.64 -21.41
C HIS A 41 -16.59 32.49 -20.68
N VAL A 42 -17.93 32.57 -20.70
CA VAL A 42 -18.84 31.44 -20.46
C VAL A 42 -18.62 30.34 -21.52
N SER A 43 -18.43 29.10 -21.07
CA SER A 43 -18.44 27.90 -21.91
C SER A 43 -19.79 27.18 -21.79
N PRO A 44 -20.33 26.55 -22.86
CA PRO A 44 -21.66 25.96 -22.82
C PRO A 44 -21.68 24.65 -22.03
N LEU A 45 -22.85 24.36 -21.46
CA LEU A 45 -23.17 23.20 -20.63
C LEU A 45 -22.91 21.88 -21.38
N ALA A 46 -21.81 21.20 -21.05
CA ALA A 46 -21.55 19.83 -21.49
C ALA A 46 -22.44 18.86 -20.71
N SER A 47 -23.10 17.96 -21.43
CA SER A 47 -24.01 16.92 -20.93
C SER A 47 -23.38 16.08 -19.81
N LEU A 48 -24.03 15.99 -18.66
CA LEU A 48 -23.70 15.03 -17.60
C LEU A 48 -23.92 13.59 -18.10
N SER A 49 -22.84 12.92 -18.48
CA SER A 49 -22.78 11.45 -18.47
C SER A 49 -22.17 11.04 -17.12
N PRO A 50 -22.70 10.01 -16.43
CA PRO A 50 -22.15 9.59 -15.14
C PRO A 50 -20.68 9.16 -15.30
N PRO A 51 -19.80 9.46 -14.33
CA PRO A 51 -18.41 9.03 -14.41
C PRO A 51 -18.37 7.50 -14.38
N ARG A 52 -18.08 6.92 -15.54
CA ARG A 52 -17.66 5.52 -15.65
C ARG A 52 -16.50 5.35 -14.66
N PRO A 53 -16.56 4.40 -13.70
CA PRO A 53 -15.43 4.18 -12.83
C PRO A 53 -14.26 3.83 -13.75
N SER A 54 -13.24 4.69 -13.75
CA SER A 54 -11.96 4.40 -14.38
C SER A 54 -11.57 3.02 -13.89
N ALA A 55 -11.60 2.03 -14.78
CA ALA A 55 -11.03 0.73 -14.49
C ALA A 55 -9.55 1.00 -14.22
N THR A 56 -9.20 1.16 -12.95
CA THR A 56 -7.82 1.11 -12.52
C THR A 56 -7.36 -0.26 -12.94
N LEU A 57 -6.68 -0.34 -14.09
CA LEU A 57 -5.90 -1.50 -14.48
C LEU A 57 -5.03 -1.81 -13.27
N ARG A 58 -5.45 -2.79 -12.47
CA ARG A 58 -4.65 -3.30 -11.38
C ARG A 58 -3.52 -4.05 -12.08
N THR A 59 -2.49 -3.31 -12.47
CA THR A 59 -1.22 -3.88 -12.88
C THR A 59 -0.76 -4.71 -11.69
N GLY A 60 -0.73 -6.02 -11.85
CA GLY A 60 -0.20 -6.92 -10.83
C GLY A 60 1.26 -6.57 -10.50
N PRO A 61 1.79 -7.09 -9.39
CA PRO A 61 3.18 -6.84 -9.02
C PRO A 61 4.12 -7.19 -10.17
N SER A 62 5.05 -6.29 -10.47
CA SER A 62 6.00 -6.50 -11.55
C SER A 62 7.02 -7.59 -11.17
N THR A 63 7.64 -8.24 -12.16
CA THR A 63 8.65 -9.28 -11.89
C THR A 63 9.80 -8.75 -11.02
N ASN A 64 10.20 -7.48 -11.21
CA ASN A 64 11.26 -6.86 -10.42
C ASN A 64 10.87 -6.69 -8.95
N GLU A 65 9.61 -6.32 -8.67
CA GLU A 65 9.10 -6.20 -7.29
C GLU A 65 9.07 -7.55 -6.57
N LEU A 66 8.70 -8.62 -7.28
CA LEU A 66 8.71 -9.97 -6.72
C LEU A 66 10.14 -10.45 -6.42
N MET A 67 11.09 -10.19 -7.32
CA MET A 67 12.50 -10.52 -7.13
C MET A 67 13.14 -9.71 -6.00
N GLU A 68 12.86 -8.41 -5.91
CA GLU A 68 13.34 -7.56 -4.82
C GLU A 68 12.81 -8.04 -3.46
N ARG A 69 11.53 -8.43 -3.41
CA ARG A 69 10.93 -9.00 -2.21
C ARG A 69 11.52 -10.36 -1.86
N GLU A 70 11.77 -11.24 -2.83
CA GLU A 70 12.46 -12.51 -2.61
C GLU A 70 13.84 -12.26 -2.00
N GLN A 71 14.65 -11.42 -2.64
CA GLN A 71 16.00 -11.09 -2.17
C GLN A 71 15.97 -10.51 -0.76
N GLY A 72 15.05 -9.58 -0.48
CA GLY A 72 14.88 -9.00 0.85
C GLY A 72 14.50 -10.02 1.92
N ILE A 73 13.65 -11.01 1.59
CA ILE A 73 13.28 -12.09 2.52
C ILE A 73 14.47 -13.02 2.77
N VAL A 74 15.22 -13.39 1.74
CA VAL A 74 16.42 -14.24 1.86
C VAL A 74 17.49 -13.54 2.68
N ASP A 75 17.76 -12.27 2.42
CA ASP A 75 18.72 -11.46 3.17
C ASP A 75 18.29 -11.33 4.64
N ALA A 76 17.01 -11.10 4.90
CA ALA A 76 16.48 -11.09 6.26
C ALA A 76 16.69 -12.44 6.97
N MET A 77 16.43 -13.55 6.28
CA MET A 77 16.59 -14.90 6.84
C MET A 77 18.06 -15.20 7.20
N LEU A 78 18.99 -14.87 6.30
CA LEU A 78 20.43 -15.03 6.51
C LEU A 78 20.94 -14.13 7.64
N LEU A 79 20.49 -12.88 7.69
CA LEU A 79 20.88 -11.92 8.73
C LEU A 79 20.43 -12.40 10.12
N ARG A 80 19.17 -12.86 10.25
CA ARG A 80 18.63 -13.40 11.51
C ARG A 80 19.43 -14.61 11.98
N PHE A 81 19.73 -15.52 11.07
CA PHE A 81 20.50 -16.72 11.39
C PHE A 81 21.93 -16.38 11.83
N LYS A 82 22.58 -15.44 11.13
CA LYS A 82 23.87 -14.90 11.54
C LYS A 82 23.82 -14.29 12.94
N ASN A 83 22.81 -13.48 13.24
CA ASN A 83 22.65 -12.87 14.56
C ASN A 83 22.51 -13.93 15.66
N ILE A 84 21.74 -15.00 15.42
CA ILE A 84 21.61 -16.12 16.38
C ILE A 84 22.98 -16.77 16.65
N ILE A 85 23.78 -17.03 15.61
CA ILE A 85 25.13 -17.59 15.77
C ILE A 85 26.05 -16.65 16.53
N GLU A 86 25.98 -15.34 16.24
CA GLU A 86 26.76 -14.33 16.95
C GLU A 86 26.40 -14.30 18.44
N LEU A 87 25.11 -14.31 18.77
CA LEU A 87 24.64 -14.40 20.15
C LEU A 87 25.08 -15.69 20.85
N ALA A 88 25.07 -16.83 20.15
CA ALA A 88 25.53 -18.10 20.70
C ALA A 88 27.04 -18.16 20.95
N THR A 89 27.83 -17.41 20.17
CA THR A 89 29.31 -17.48 20.21
C THR A 89 29.97 -16.35 21.01
N THR A 90 29.23 -15.30 21.36
CA THR A 90 29.72 -14.16 22.17
C THR A 90 29.94 -14.52 23.65
N ASN A 91 29.41 -15.65 24.13
CA ASN A 91 29.57 -16.10 25.51
C ASN A 91 30.78 -17.04 25.65
N LYS A 92 31.98 -16.47 25.83
CA LYS A 92 33.24 -17.20 26.05
C LYS A 92 33.89 -16.93 27.42
N GLY A 93 33.14 -16.42 28.41
CA GLY A 93 33.68 -16.06 29.72
C GLY A 93 32.64 -15.98 30.83
N ASP A 94 33.02 -15.42 31.99
CA ASP A 94 32.11 -15.15 33.12
C ASP A 94 31.14 -14.02 32.73
N VAL A 95 30.01 -14.39 32.13
CA VAL A 95 28.93 -13.47 31.78
C VAL A 95 28.01 -13.33 32.99
N THR A 96 27.72 -12.09 33.40
CA THR A 96 26.78 -11.85 34.50
C THR A 96 25.38 -12.36 34.15
N ALA A 97 24.60 -12.75 35.17
CA ALA A 97 23.28 -13.35 34.96
C ALA A 97 22.34 -12.45 34.14
N GLU A 98 22.47 -11.13 34.27
CA GLU A 98 21.67 -10.15 33.55
C GLU A 98 22.00 -10.15 32.05
N VAL A 99 23.29 -10.25 31.69
CA VAL A 99 23.74 -10.28 30.30
C VAL A 99 23.35 -11.60 29.64
N ALA A 100 23.46 -12.72 30.36
CA ALA A 100 23.00 -14.01 29.88
C ALA A 100 21.48 -14.04 29.63
N ALA A 101 20.69 -13.45 30.54
CA ALA A 101 19.24 -13.31 30.35
C ALA A 101 18.88 -12.43 29.14
N ALA A 102 19.60 -11.32 28.94
CA ALA A 102 19.41 -10.45 27.78
C ALA A 102 19.74 -11.17 26.46
N GLN A 103 20.83 -11.95 26.41
CA GLN A 103 21.20 -12.76 25.26
C GLN A 103 20.15 -13.83 24.94
N ALA A 104 19.62 -14.51 25.96
CA ALA A 104 18.54 -15.49 25.78
C ALA A 104 17.28 -14.83 25.21
N PHE A 105 16.89 -13.66 25.71
CA PHE A 105 15.75 -12.92 25.18
C PHE A 105 15.96 -12.51 23.71
N GLN A 106 17.13 -11.95 23.40
CA GLN A 106 17.45 -11.53 22.04
C GLN A 106 17.52 -12.73 21.07
N THR A 107 18.00 -13.89 21.52
CA THR A 107 18.00 -15.13 20.72
C THR A 107 16.57 -15.57 20.37
N ASN A 108 15.63 -15.44 21.31
CA ASN A 108 14.21 -15.72 21.05
C ASN A 108 13.60 -14.72 20.06
N VAL A 109 13.93 -13.43 20.16
CA VAL A 109 13.46 -12.41 19.22
C VAL A 109 13.95 -12.70 17.80
N GLU A 110 15.25 -13.00 17.63
CA GLU A 110 15.80 -13.32 16.31
C GLU A 110 15.21 -14.61 15.74
N THR A 111 14.93 -15.61 16.59
CA THR A 111 14.27 -16.85 16.17
C THR A 111 12.84 -16.60 15.68
N GLN A 112 12.05 -15.80 16.42
CA GLN A 112 10.70 -15.45 16.00
C GLN A 112 10.69 -14.65 14.69
N ALA A 113 11.65 -13.74 14.54
CA ALA A 113 11.75 -12.95 13.34
C ALA A 113 12.30 -13.75 12.14
N LEU A 114 13.05 -14.83 12.38
CA LEU A 114 13.42 -15.83 11.37
C LEU A 114 12.20 -16.62 10.89
N ILE A 115 11.34 -17.08 11.82
CA ILE A 115 10.07 -17.75 11.48
C ILE A 115 9.19 -16.83 10.64
N ARG A 116 9.13 -15.54 10.99
CA ARG A 116 8.38 -14.55 10.22
C ARG A 116 8.91 -14.41 8.79
N ALA A 117 10.23 -14.31 8.59
CA ALA A 117 10.82 -14.28 7.26
C ALA A 117 10.47 -15.54 6.44
N ALA A 118 10.45 -16.72 7.07
CA ALA A 118 10.00 -17.94 6.41
C ALA A 118 8.51 -17.88 6.02
N GLN A 119 7.64 -17.37 6.89
CA GLN A 119 6.21 -17.17 6.57
C GLN A 119 6.01 -16.17 5.44
N ASP A 120 6.81 -15.11 5.37
CA ASP A 120 6.80 -14.13 4.29
C ASP A 120 7.22 -14.79 2.95
N LEU A 121 8.19 -15.70 2.98
CA LEU A 121 8.58 -16.50 1.81
C LEU A 121 7.43 -17.40 1.34
N LEU A 122 6.79 -18.13 2.25
CA LEU A 122 5.63 -18.96 1.89
C LEU A 122 4.49 -18.10 1.32
N SER A 123 4.25 -16.92 1.87
CA SER A 123 3.26 -15.98 1.37
C SER A 123 3.60 -15.51 -0.05
N LEU A 124 4.86 -15.17 -0.33
CA LEU A 124 5.32 -14.81 -1.67
C LEU A 124 5.09 -15.95 -2.67
N THR A 125 5.41 -17.19 -2.31
CA THR A 125 5.17 -18.33 -3.22
C THR A 125 3.69 -18.57 -3.48
N ARG A 126 2.82 -18.28 -2.52
CA ARG A 126 1.37 -18.34 -2.70
C ARG A 126 0.91 -17.27 -3.68
N GLU A 127 1.34 -16.03 -3.49
CA GLU A 127 1.03 -14.91 -4.40
C GLU A 127 1.50 -15.21 -5.82
N MET A 128 2.71 -15.76 -6.00
CA MET A 128 3.20 -16.18 -7.32
C MET A 128 2.29 -17.25 -7.95
N LYS A 129 1.88 -18.26 -7.18
CA LYS A 129 0.97 -19.29 -7.67
C LYS A 129 -0.41 -18.72 -8.02
N GLU A 130 -0.91 -17.75 -7.25
CA GLU A 130 -2.16 -17.06 -7.54
C GLU A 130 -2.05 -16.26 -8.84
N LEU A 131 -0.94 -15.56 -9.10
CA LEU A 131 -0.69 -14.88 -10.37
C LEU A 131 -0.64 -15.85 -11.55
N TRP A 132 -0.05 -17.04 -11.37
CA TRP A 132 -0.01 -18.08 -12.39
C TRP A 132 -1.38 -18.72 -12.65
N LEU A 133 -2.17 -18.98 -11.60
CA LEU A 133 -3.47 -19.66 -11.71
C LEU A 133 -4.58 -18.72 -12.22
N PHE A 134 -4.57 -17.46 -11.78
CA PHE A 134 -5.64 -16.51 -12.09
C PHE A 134 -5.26 -15.50 -13.18
N GLY A 135 -3.99 -15.45 -13.60
CA GLY A 135 -3.48 -14.38 -14.47
C GLY A 135 -3.60 -13.02 -13.77
N PRO A 136 -3.49 -11.88 -14.50
CA PRO A 136 -4.03 -10.63 -13.97
C PRO A 136 -5.49 -10.90 -13.59
N LEU A 137 -5.85 -10.66 -12.32
CA LEU A 137 -7.18 -10.92 -11.75
C LEU A 137 -8.28 -10.48 -12.73
N ARG A 138 -8.77 -11.42 -13.55
CA ARG A 138 -9.90 -11.17 -14.45
C ARG A 138 -11.07 -10.81 -13.54
N GLY A 139 -11.72 -9.69 -13.81
CA GLY A 139 -12.91 -9.31 -13.06
C GLY A 139 -13.97 -10.42 -13.12
N LEU A 140 -14.80 -10.54 -12.09
CA LEU A 140 -16.03 -11.35 -12.15
C LEU A 140 -16.88 -10.84 -13.33
N GLY A 141 -16.74 -11.47 -14.50
CA GLY A 141 -17.37 -11.04 -15.76
C GLY A 141 -16.44 -11.04 -16.99
N GLU A 142 -15.13 -11.16 -16.83
CA GLU A 142 -14.15 -11.18 -17.93
C GLU A 142 -13.80 -12.61 -18.39
N GLY A 143 -14.81 -13.49 -18.43
CA GLY A 143 -14.66 -14.90 -18.71
C GLY A 143 -15.75 -15.49 -19.59
N GLU A 144 -16.58 -14.65 -20.20
CA GLU A 144 -17.49 -15.12 -21.22
C GLU A 144 -17.31 -14.25 -22.46
N GLU A 145 -17.08 -14.97 -23.54
CA GLU A 145 -17.20 -14.64 -24.93
C GLU A 145 -18.61 -14.07 -25.26
N GLY A 146 -19.07 -13.06 -24.52
CA GLY A 146 -20.42 -12.51 -24.61
C GLY A 146 -20.68 -11.79 -25.93
N ASP A 147 -19.65 -11.18 -26.52
CA ASP A 147 -19.76 -10.55 -27.83
C ASP A 147 -19.75 -11.59 -28.97
N SER A 148 -18.94 -12.64 -28.87
CA SER A 148 -18.84 -13.64 -29.94
C SER A 148 -20.07 -14.57 -29.97
N ILE A 149 -20.60 -14.94 -28.80
CA ILE A 149 -21.80 -15.79 -28.72
C ILE A 149 -23.04 -15.03 -29.20
N ASP A 150 -23.20 -13.75 -28.85
CA ASP A 150 -24.34 -12.95 -29.30
C ASP A 150 -24.28 -12.68 -30.82
N ASP A 151 -23.11 -12.34 -31.35
CA ASP A 151 -22.93 -12.15 -32.80
C ASP A 151 -23.11 -13.45 -33.60
N ASN A 152 -22.60 -14.57 -33.10
CA ASN A 152 -22.78 -15.86 -33.76
C ASN A 152 -24.24 -16.32 -33.69
N SER A 153 -24.95 -16.02 -32.60
CA SER A 153 -26.39 -16.28 -32.46
C SER A 153 -27.21 -15.47 -33.48
N LYS A 154 -26.90 -14.19 -33.68
CA LYS A 154 -27.56 -13.35 -34.71
C LYS A 154 -27.35 -13.89 -36.12
N ARG A 155 -26.12 -14.29 -36.47
CA ARG A 155 -25.82 -14.88 -37.79
C ARG A 155 -26.58 -16.19 -38.04
N VAL A 156 -26.75 -17.02 -37.02
CA VAL A 156 -27.54 -18.25 -37.13
C VAL A 156 -29.03 -17.93 -37.36
N VAL A 157 -29.58 -16.92 -36.68
CA VAL A 157 -30.96 -16.47 -36.88
C VAL A 157 -31.18 -15.98 -38.30
N GLU A 158 -30.32 -15.10 -38.81
CA GLU A 158 -30.41 -14.58 -40.18
C GLU A 158 -30.35 -15.69 -41.24
N MET A 159 -29.49 -16.69 -41.04
CA MET A 159 -29.38 -17.84 -41.93
C MET A 159 -30.64 -18.71 -41.91
N VAL A 160 -31.25 -18.92 -40.75
CA VAL A 160 -32.49 -19.69 -40.61
C VAL A 160 -33.65 -18.97 -41.27
N GLU A 161 -33.77 -17.65 -41.10
CA GLU A 161 -34.79 -16.84 -41.77
C GLU A 161 -34.66 -16.91 -43.29
N ALA A 162 -33.45 -16.77 -43.83
CA ALA A 162 -33.21 -16.90 -45.27
C ALA A 162 -33.58 -18.29 -45.82
N MET A 163 -33.33 -19.36 -45.05
CA MET A 163 -33.73 -20.73 -45.42
C MET A 163 -35.26 -20.92 -45.40
N ILE A 164 -35.94 -20.28 -44.45
CA ILE A 164 -37.42 -20.32 -44.37
C ILE A 164 -38.01 -19.57 -45.57
N GLU A 165 -37.54 -18.37 -45.88
CA GLU A 165 -38.03 -17.58 -47.02
C GLU A 165 -37.81 -18.30 -48.36
N GLU A 166 -36.64 -18.89 -48.55
CA GLU A 166 -36.33 -19.69 -49.73
C GLU A 166 -37.26 -20.91 -49.82
N ARG A 167 -37.56 -21.56 -48.70
CA ARG A 167 -38.46 -22.72 -48.67
C ARG A 167 -39.90 -22.29 -48.97
N THR A 168 -40.37 -21.20 -48.39
CA THR A 168 -41.72 -20.65 -48.64
C THR A 168 -41.89 -20.21 -50.08
N ARG A 169 -40.85 -19.64 -50.72
CA ARG A 169 -40.85 -19.28 -52.14
C ARG A 169 -40.90 -20.49 -53.08
N ARG A 170 -40.43 -21.66 -52.65
CA ARG A 170 -40.52 -22.91 -53.45
C ARG A 170 -41.86 -23.63 -53.29
N GLU A 171 -42.58 -23.35 -52.21
CA GLU A 171 -43.88 -23.96 -51.90
C GLU A 171 -45.08 -23.12 -52.41
N THR A 172 -44.82 -21.94 -53.00
CA THR A 172 -45.77 -21.13 -53.80
C THR A 172 -45.52 -21.26 -55.30
#